data_AF-A0A497R6K1-F1
#
_entry.id   AF-A0A497R6K1-F1
#
_cell.length_a   1.000
_cell.length_b   1.000
_cell.length_c   1.000
_cell.angle_alpha   90.00
_cell.angle_beta   90.00
_cell.angle_gamma   90.00
#
_symmetry.space_group_name_H-M   'P 1'
#
loop_
_entity.id
_entity.type
_entity.pdbx_description
1 polymer ?
#
loop_
_entity_poly.entity_id
_entity_poly.type
_entity_poly.pdbx_seq_one_letter_code
_entity_poly.pdbx_strand_id
1 'polypeptide(L)'
;MKSRKLSFLILALFSLTFVLSLNLLSDAIPVNGYKGGIRPVIIIDAGHEQRFNHTHLQSAIQLLRDEFDANIVINTDNFTLTNLRGADLLIVPAPFIDASRSDFSEVEKQAVSEFYLDGGSLLYLANPYFFEDEMRNYSSNVRYVNDMMGTTIEGQSSFGTLNFNPSIVTLMNDFSYAFGDERFIYLNNDTFDNSHPIVQGFNNAPSVSELLTYATYIPMTTQAQKVIKTPITTYYVDENGEVPFGGTKNFTILVADEKPALQGGVARGVSCASGIMFSDLQITKDNTTTWFEAFDNALLWKNIIAWLLHDTPQEAAQGIIPDFGLFVISIIGIFFIMMVVGSILFTVGRETKRVEISEALIKMREREERRKKVDEEIEEAYFDEEIEEIEATITPEKEEELEELDMKSISEEVKKKPPKTRSRSERRRRR
;
A
#
# COMPACT_ATOMS: atom_id res chain seq x y z
N MET A 1 35.04 10.71 -36.88
CA MET A 1 34.21 11.42 -35.88
C MET A 1 32.74 10.98 -35.84
N LYS A 2 32.11 10.54 -36.94
CA LYS A 2 30.68 10.13 -36.94
C LYS A 2 30.35 8.93 -36.04
N SER A 3 31.22 7.94 -35.90
CA SER A 3 30.97 6.76 -35.04
C SER A 3 30.92 7.09 -33.54
N ARG A 4 31.73 8.05 -33.07
CA ARG A 4 31.80 8.43 -31.64
C ARG A 4 30.50 9.05 -31.12
N LYS A 5 29.82 9.82 -31.97
CA LYS A 5 28.52 10.42 -31.61
C LYS A 5 27.42 9.36 -31.54
N LEU A 6 27.50 8.32 -32.37
CA LEU A 6 26.51 7.24 -32.38
C LEU A 6 26.63 6.35 -31.13
N SER A 7 27.86 5.99 -30.73
CA SER A 7 28.08 5.18 -29.52
C SER A 7 27.61 5.89 -28.25
N PHE A 8 27.84 7.21 -28.15
CA PHE A 8 27.40 8.01 -27.01
C PHE A 8 25.87 8.15 -26.95
N LEU A 9 25.23 8.30 -28.12
CA LEU A 9 23.77 8.38 -28.22
C LEU A 9 23.11 7.05 -27.80
N ILE A 10 23.67 5.92 -28.23
CA ILE A 10 23.16 4.59 -27.86
C ILE A 10 23.29 4.36 -26.35
N LEU A 11 24.41 4.75 -25.74
CA LEU A 11 24.62 4.62 -24.29
C LEU A 11 23.63 5.47 -23.49
N ALA A 12 23.36 6.70 -23.93
CA ALA A 12 22.39 7.61 -23.30
C ALA A 12 20.94 7.13 -23.46
N LEU A 13 20.59 6.52 -24.60
CA LEU A 13 19.28 5.90 -24.80
C LEU A 13 19.09 4.68 -23.90
N PHE A 14 20.14 3.89 -23.69
CA PHE A 14 20.09 2.72 -22.81
C PHE A 14 19.96 3.11 -21.32
N SER A 15 20.67 4.16 -20.87
CA SER A 15 20.52 4.65 -19.50
C SER A 15 19.15 5.28 -19.25
N LEU A 16 18.61 6.03 -20.21
CA LEU A 16 17.29 6.64 -20.10
C LEU A 16 16.18 5.59 -20.06
N THR A 17 16.25 4.57 -20.92
CA THR A 17 15.28 3.47 -20.92
C THR A 17 15.34 2.63 -19.65
N PHE A 18 16.53 2.41 -19.10
CA PHE A 18 16.71 1.73 -17.81
C PHE A 18 16.09 2.51 -16.64
N VAL A 19 16.36 3.82 -16.55
CA VAL A 19 15.78 4.69 -15.51
C VAL A 19 14.25 4.80 -15.65
N LEU A 20 13.72 4.87 -16.88
CA LEU A 20 12.26 4.83 -17.10
C LEU A 20 11.65 3.48 -16.71
N SER A 21 12.32 2.36 -16.98
CA SER A 21 11.82 1.04 -16.59
C SER A 21 11.77 0.85 -15.07
N LEU A 22 12.72 1.43 -14.33
CA LEU A 22 12.73 1.41 -12.86
C LEU A 22 11.58 2.20 -12.25
N ASN A 23 11.22 3.36 -12.83
CA ASN A 23 10.09 4.16 -12.35
C ASN A 23 8.72 3.55 -12.72
N LEU A 24 8.62 2.82 -13.84
CA LEU A 24 7.37 2.14 -14.21
C LEU A 24 7.06 0.91 -13.34
N LEU A 25 8.07 0.35 -12.66
CA LEU A 25 7.92 -0.75 -11.71
C LEU A 25 7.53 -0.29 -10.30
N SER A 26 7.75 0.98 -9.93
CA SER A 26 7.35 1.51 -8.61
C SER A 26 5.87 1.84 -8.50
N ASP A 27 5.20 2.12 -9.62
CA ASP A 27 3.80 2.57 -9.64
C ASP A 27 2.79 1.42 -9.75
N ALA A 28 3.27 0.17 -9.87
CA ALA A 28 2.43 -1.03 -9.88
C ALA A 28 2.26 -1.60 -8.47
N ILE A 29 1.89 -0.78 -7.49
CA ILE A 29 1.34 -1.27 -6.23
C ILE A 29 -0.18 -1.33 -6.42
N PRO A 30 -0.78 -2.52 -6.56
CA PRO A 30 -2.21 -2.63 -6.72
C PRO A 30 -2.90 -2.09 -5.46
N VAL A 31 -3.83 -1.17 -5.70
CA VAL A 31 -4.77 -0.63 -4.71
C VAL A 31 -5.54 -1.80 -4.08
N ASN A 32 -5.37 -1.92 -2.77
CA ASN A 32 -6.26 -2.49 -1.75
C ASN A 32 -7.52 -3.20 -2.27
N GLY A 33 -7.39 -4.46 -2.64
CA GLY A 33 -8.47 -5.43 -2.62
C GLY A 33 -8.00 -6.65 -1.83
N TYR A 34 -8.88 -7.26 -1.04
CA TYR A 34 -8.63 -8.49 -0.29
C TYR A 34 -7.88 -9.49 -1.20
N LYS A 35 -6.61 -9.78 -0.90
CA LYS A 35 -5.69 -10.49 -1.82
C LYS A 35 -5.86 -12.01 -1.83
N GLY A 36 -6.75 -12.57 -1.02
CA GLY A 36 -7.24 -13.92 -1.22
C GLY A 36 -8.34 -13.87 -2.27
N GLY A 37 -8.17 -14.50 -3.44
CA GLY A 37 -9.20 -14.56 -4.49
C GLY A 37 -10.49 -15.31 -4.09
N ILE A 38 -10.70 -15.54 -2.80
CA ILE A 38 -11.85 -16.18 -2.18
C ILE A 38 -12.55 -15.12 -1.35
N ARG A 39 -13.82 -14.88 -1.66
CA ARG A 39 -14.67 -13.94 -0.92
C ARG A 39 -14.91 -14.47 0.49
N PRO A 40 -14.69 -13.66 1.54
CA PRO A 40 -14.95 -14.11 2.90
C PRO A 40 -16.45 -14.41 3.08
N VAL A 41 -16.77 -15.48 3.80
CA VAL A 41 -18.13 -15.88 4.14
C VAL A 41 -18.43 -15.41 5.56
N ILE A 42 -19.39 -14.49 5.68
CA ILE A 42 -19.82 -13.92 6.95
C ILE A 42 -21.22 -14.41 7.26
N ILE A 43 -21.38 -15.11 8.38
CA ILE A 43 -22.68 -15.52 8.89
C ILE A 43 -23.16 -14.47 9.88
N ILE A 44 -24.38 -13.98 9.69
CA ILE A 44 -25.08 -13.11 10.63
C ILE A 44 -26.25 -13.89 11.20
N ASP A 45 -26.25 -14.02 12.51
CA ASP A 45 -27.28 -14.75 13.23
C ASP A 45 -28.62 -14.00 13.23
N ALA A 46 -29.68 -14.72 12.84
CA ALA A 46 -31.08 -14.31 12.82
C ALA A 46 -32.01 -15.37 13.46
N GLY A 47 -31.47 -16.50 13.93
CA GLY A 47 -32.23 -17.65 14.44
C GLY A 47 -32.65 -17.53 15.91
N HIS A 48 -32.08 -16.56 16.64
CA HIS A 48 -32.19 -16.44 18.10
C HIS A 48 -32.81 -15.10 18.52
N GLU A 49 -33.76 -14.62 17.72
CA GLU A 49 -34.57 -13.42 18.02
C GLU A 49 -33.70 -12.17 18.26
N GLN A 50 -32.69 -11.99 17.41
CA GLN A 50 -31.78 -10.86 17.44
C GLN A 50 -32.53 -9.55 17.25
N ARG A 51 -32.19 -8.57 18.09
CA ARG A 51 -32.82 -7.25 17.99
C ARG A 51 -32.29 -6.44 16.84
N PHE A 52 -30.99 -6.49 16.62
CA PHE A 52 -30.40 -5.92 15.41
C PHE A 52 -30.39 -6.98 14.32
N ASN A 53 -31.55 -7.21 13.73
CA ASN A 53 -31.68 -8.06 12.56
C ASN A 53 -31.07 -7.37 11.32
N HIS A 54 -31.06 -8.10 10.19
CA HIS A 54 -30.53 -7.61 8.93
C HIS A 54 -31.20 -6.33 8.39
N THR A 55 -32.40 -5.98 8.84
CA THR A 55 -33.07 -4.73 8.47
C THR A 55 -32.51 -3.54 9.26
N HIS A 56 -32.22 -3.73 10.56
CA HIS A 56 -31.60 -2.69 11.39
C HIS A 56 -30.10 -2.51 11.13
N LEU A 57 -29.44 -3.49 10.52
CA LEU A 57 -28.01 -3.48 10.19
C LEU A 57 -27.77 -3.33 8.68
N GLN A 58 -28.70 -2.74 7.93
CA GLN A 58 -28.61 -2.68 6.47
C GLN A 58 -27.36 -1.93 6.01
N SER A 59 -27.05 -0.76 6.58
CA SER A 59 -25.84 -0.01 6.19
C SER A 59 -24.55 -0.72 6.60
N ALA A 60 -24.54 -1.32 7.79
CA ALA A 60 -23.42 -2.13 8.26
C ALA A 60 -23.15 -3.33 7.34
N ILE A 61 -24.20 -4.06 6.92
CA ILE A 61 -24.13 -5.19 5.98
C ILE A 61 -23.71 -4.72 4.59
N GLN A 62 -24.23 -3.58 4.14
CA GLN A 62 -23.87 -3.02 2.83
C GLN A 62 -22.39 -2.66 2.78
N LEU A 63 -21.85 -2.07 3.86
CA LEU A 63 -20.42 -1.83 4.01
C LEU A 63 -19.62 -3.14 3.88
N LEU A 64 -20.08 -4.24 4.47
CA LEU A 64 -19.40 -5.54 4.35
C LEU A 64 -19.27 -6.00 2.90
N ARG A 65 -20.32 -5.82 2.10
CA ARG A 65 -20.33 -6.19 0.69
C ARG A 65 -19.42 -5.30 -0.13
N ASP A 66 -19.48 -3.99 0.12
CA ASP A 66 -18.78 -3.00 -0.71
C ASP A 66 -17.28 -2.96 -0.41
N GLU A 67 -16.88 -3.08 0.85
CA GLU A 67 -15.47 -2.93 1.26
C GLU A 67 -14.70 -4.26 1.27
N PHE A 68 -15.38 -5.38 1.54
CA PHE A 68 -14.73 -6.69 1.68
C PHE A 68 -15.11 -7.70 0.59
N ASP A 69 -16.01 -7.36 -0.34
CA ASP A 69 -16.60 -8.29 -1.34
C ASP A 69 -17.12 -9.57 -0.66
N ALA A 70 -17.67 -9.43 0.56
CA ALA A 70 -18.04 -10.55 1.40
C ALA A 70 -19.35 -11.23 0.97
N ASN A 71 -19.40 -12.56 1.10
CA ASN A 71 -20.62 -13.34 0.96
C ASN A 71 -21.36 -13.38 2.30
N ILE A 72 -22.48 -12.66 2.39
CA ILE A 72 -23.26 -12.53 3.63
C ILE A 72 -24.37 -13.58 3.67
N VAL A 73 -24.36 -14.41 4.70
CA VAL A 73 -25.39 -15.43 4.98
C VAL A 73 -26.18 -15.03 6.21
N ILE A 74 -27.49 -14.85 6.06
CA ILE A 74 -28.39 -14.63 7.20
C ILE A 74 -28.87 -16.00 7.69
N ASN A 75 -28.39 -16.42 8.86
CA ASN A 75 -28.72 -17.72 9.42
C ASN A 75 -29.98 -17.63 10.31
N THR A 76 -31.07 -18.27 9.89
CA THR A 76 -32.33 -18.32 10.66
C THR A 76 -32.52 -19.61 11.46
N ASP A 77 -31.59 -20.55 11.34
CA ASP A 77 -31.65 -21.86 11.98
C ASP A 77 -30.71 -21.93 13.20
N ASN A 78 -30.84 -22.99 13.99
CA ASN A 78 -29.90 -23.29 15.07
C ASN A 78 -28.49 -23.54 14.51
N PHE A 79 -27.45 -23.21 15.29
CA PHE A 79 -26.07 -23.45 14.88
C PHE A 79 -25.73 -24.95 14.86
N THR A 80 -25.04 -25.36 13.81
CA THR A 80 -24.48 -26.70 13.70
C THR A 80 -23.08 -26.60 13.12
N LEU A 81 -22.20 -27.56 13.41
CA LEU A 81 -20.86 -27.53 12.81
C LEU A 81 -20.93 -27.53 11.27
N THR A 82 -21.98 -28.12 10.70
CA THR A 82 -22.15 -28.19 9.24
C THR A 82 -22.50 -26.83 8.64
N ASN A 83 -23.33 -26.01 9.30
CA ASN A 83 -23.68 -24.69 8.77
C ASN A 83 -22.63 -23.60 9.07
N LEU A 84 -21.79 -23.79 10.09
CA LEU A 84 -20.65 -22.92 10.38
C LEU A 84 -19.40 -23.27 9.55
N ARG A 85 -19.32 -24.49 9.02
CA ARG A 85 -18.15 -24.93 8.25
C ARG A 85 -17.99 -24.09 6.97
N GLY A 86 -16.81 -23.51 6.81
CA GLY A 86 -16.47 -22.66 5.67
C GLY A 86 -16.89 -21.20 5.81
N ALA A 87 -17.47 -20.82 6.96
CA ALA A 87 -17.55 -19.42 7.34
C ALA A 87 -16.19 -18.92 7.85
N ASP A 88 -15.90 -17.64 7.62
CA ASP A 88 -14.73 -16.96 8.16
C ASP A 88 -15.07 -16.17 9.42
N LEU A 89 -16.30 -15.63 9.48
CA LEU A 89 -16.79 -14.83 10.60
C LEU A 89 -18.24 -15.17 10.93
N LEU A 90 -18.53 -15.36 12.21
CA LEU A 90 -19.88 -15.39 12.76
C LEU A 90 -20.14 -14.13 13.59
N ILE A 91 -21.22 -13.42 13.25
CA ILE A 91 -21.72 -12.23 13.95
C ILE A 91 -23.02 -12.60 14.66
N VAL A 92 -23.08 -12.39 15.97
CA VAL A 92 -24.30 -12.58 16.78
C VAL A 92 -24.77 -11.22 17.32
N PRO A 93 -25.75 -10.58 16.64
CA PRO A 93 -26.16 -9.24 16.97
C PRO A 93 -27.24 -9.18 18.07
N ALA A 94 -26.84 -8.84 19.31
CA ALA A 94 -27.71 -8.48 20.44
C ALA A 94 -29.02 -9.30 20.54
N PRO A 95 -28.95 -10.53 21.07
CA PRO A 95 -30.11 -11.40 21.24
C PRO A 95 -31.11 -10.77 22.21
N PHE A 96 -32.41 -10.93 21.98
CA PHE A 96 -33.44 -10.24 22.77
C PHE A 96 -33.54 -10.71 24.23
N ILE A 97 -33.77 -9.76 25.15
CA ILE A 97 -33.90 -10.00 26.60
C ILE A 97 -34.97 -11.05 26.98
N ASP A 98 -36.15 -11.03 26.35
CA ASP A 98 -37.26 -11.96 26.68
C ASP A 98 -37.42 -13.09 25.64
N ALA A 99 -36.37 -13.44 24.91
CA ALA A 99 -36.49 -14.45 23.87
C ALA A 99 -36.93 -15.81 24.48
N SER A 100 -38.08 -16.32 24.05
CA SER A 100 -38.62 -17.61 24.56
C SER A 100 -37.86 -18.82 24.01
N ARG A 101 -37.08 -18.60 22.95
CA ARG A 101 -36.13 -19.52 22.31
C ARG A 101 -34.68 -19.28 22.75
N SER A 102 -34.46 -18.49 23.80
CA SER A 102 -33.16 -17.93 24.16
C SER A 102 -32.24 -18.86 24.92
N ASP A 103 -32.21 -20.16 24.67
CA ASP A 103 -31.13 -20.98 25.20
C ASP A 103 -30.51 -21.71 24.02
N PHE A 104 -29.25 -21.39 23.71
CA PHE A 104 -28.47 -22.21 22.79
C PHE A 104 -28.48 -23.63 23.32
N SER A 105 -28.82 -24.59 22.48
CA SER A 105 -28.63 -25.99 22.85
C SER A 105 -27.15 -26.27 23.07
N GLU A 106 -26.81 -27.27 23.88
CA GLU A 106 -25.41 -27.68 24.09
C GLU A 106 -24.72 -28.04 22.76
N VAL A 107 -25.47 -28.52 21.76
CA VAL A 107 -24.99 -28.78 20.41
C VAL A 107 -24.55 -27.50 19.70
N GLU A 108 -25.31 -26.42 19.85
CA GLU A 108 -24.99 -25.11 19.26
C GLU A 108 -23.76 -24.50 19.92
N LYS A 109 -23.71 -24.56 21.25
CA LYS A 109 -22.56 -24.06 22.00
C LYS A 109 -21.28 -24.82 21.62
N GLN A 110 -21.37 -26.14 21.49
CA GLN A 110 -20.28 -26.97 21.00
C GLN A 110 -19.88 -26.58 19.56
N ALA A 111 -20.84 -26.41 18.65
CA ALA A 111 -20.56 -26.02 17.27
C ALA A 111 -19.84 -24.67 17.16
N VAL A 112 -20.27 -23.66 17.90
CA VAL A 112 -19.63 -22.34 17.92
C VAL A 112 -18.23 -22.40 18.55
N SER A 113 -18.07 -23.19 19.62
CA SER A 113 -16.77 -23.41 20.25
C SER A 113 -15.79 -24.10 19.30
N GLU A 114 -16.21 -25.17 18.61
CA GLU A 114 -15.41 -25.86 17.60
C GLU A 114 -15.06 -24.95 16.42
N PHE A 115 -16.03 -24.19 15.89
CA PHE A 115 -15.80 -23.20 14.84
C PHE A 115 -14.67 -22.22 15.19
N TYR A 116 -14.68 -21.69 16.41
CA TYR A 116 -13.63 -20.78 16.85
C TYR A 116 -12.29 -21.48 17.11
N LEU A 117 -12.31 -22.67 17.72
CA LEU A 117 -11.08 -23.44 17.94
C LEU A 117 -10.42 -23.87 16.62
N ASP A 118 -11.21 -24.04 15.56
CA ASP A 118 -10.72 -24.32 14.20
C ASP A 118 -10.22 -23.07 13.45
N GLY A 119 -10.28 -21.88 14.07
CA GLY A 119 -9.75 -20.63 13.50
C GLY A 119 -10.80 -19.69 12.92
N GLY A 120 -12.09 -19.98 13.08
CA GLY A 120 -13.15 -19.03 12.77
C GLY A 120 -13.10 -17.79 13.66
N SER A 121 -13.61 -16.67 13.18
CA SER A 121 -13.69 -15.41 13.93
C SER A 121 -15.10 -15.14 14.45
N LEU A 122 -15.20 -14.45 15.59
CA LEU A 122 -16.46 -14.17 16.27
C LEU A 122 -16.63 -12.71 16.63
N LEU A 123 -17.84 -12.19 16.38
CA LEU A 123 -18.27 -10.88 16.82
C LEU A 123 -19.57 -11.00 17.62
N TYR A 124 -19.47 -10.71 18.91
CA TYR A 124 -20.62 -10.63 19.80
C TYR A 124 -20.99 -9.17 20.05
N LEU A 125 -22.26 -8.85 19.78
CA LEU A 125 -22.83 -7.55 20.12
C LEU A 125 -23.83 -7.73 21.25
N ALA A 126 -23.79 -6.83 22.22
CA ALA A 126 -24.77 -6.72 23.27
C ALA A 126 -25.28 -5.28 23.34
N ASN A 127 -26.36 -5.08 24.08
CA ASN A 127 -26.96 -3.79 24.33
C ASN A 127 -27.46 -3.73 25.77
N PRO A 128 -27.36 -2.58 26.45
CA PRO A 128 -27.86 -2.45 27.80
C PRO A 128 -29.39 -2.42 27.82
N TYR A 129 -29.92 -2.26 29.03
CA TYR A 129 -31.36 -2.20 29.25
C TYR A 129 -31.93 -0.81 29.05
N PHE A 130 -32.98 -0.73 28.25
CA PHE A 130 -33.72 0.50 28.06
C PHE A 130 -34.92 0.52 29.01
N PHE A 131 -34.97 1.57 29.84
CA PHE A 131 -36.09 1.76 30.76
C PHE A 131 -37.36 2.14 30.01
N GLU A 132 -37.24 2.93 28.95
CA GLU A 132 -38.35 3.40 28.14
C GLU A 132 -38.97 2.25 27.36
N ASP A 133 -40.30 2.16 27.43
CA ASP A 133 -41.07 1.12 26.75
C ASP A 133 -40.82 1.10 25.24
N GLU A 134 -40.58 2.26 24.62
CA GLU A 134 -40.28 2.37 23.19
C GLU A 134 -38.93 1.74 22.81
N MET A 135 -37.94 1.81 23.70
CA MET A 135 -36.57 1.36 23.44
C MET A 135 -36.23 0.03 24.10
N ARG A 136 -37.05 -0.45 25.06
CA ARG A 136 -36.89 -1.76 25.75
C ARG A 136 -36.74 -2.93 24.78
N ASN A 137 -37.36 -2.82 23.61
CA ASN A 137 -37.24 -3.80 22.54
C ASN A 137 -35.83 -3.91 21.93
N TYR A 138 -34.90 -3.01 22.23
CA TYR A 138 -33.51 -3.07 21.77
C TYR A 138 -32.53 -3.52 22.85
N SER A 139 -33.04 -3.92 24.03
CA SER A 139 -32.23 -4.49 25.09
C SER A 139 -31.83 -5.93 24.78
N SER A 140 -30.60 -6.27 25.15
CA SER A 140 -30.07 -7.60 24.91
C SER A 140 -30.14 -8.51 26.14
N ASN A 141 -30.31 -9.80 25.91
CA ASN A 141 -30.06 -10.82 26.92
C ASN A 141 -28.55 -11.04 27.04
N VAL A 142 -27.89 -10.25 27.87
CA VAL A 142 -26.46 -10.39 28.12
C VAL A 142 -26.11 -11.80 28.65
N ARG A 143 -26.95 -12.36 29.51
CA ARG A 143 -26.74 -13.70 30.08
C ARG A 143 -26.68 -14.76 28.98
N TYR A 144 -27.50 -14.63 27.94
CA TYR A 144 -27.48 -15.50 26.77
C TYR A 144 -26.15 -15.47 26.02
N VAL A 145 -25.61 -14.27 25.76
CA VAL A 145 -24.32 -14.14 25.07
C VAL A 145 -23.21 -14.73 25.94
N ASN A 146 -23.25 -14.51 27.25
CA ASN A 146 -22.29 -15.08 28.19
C ASN A 146 -22.37 -16.60 28.27
N ASP A 147 -23.55 -17.20 28.19
CA ASP A 147 -23.71 -18.66 28.21
C ASP A 147 -23.07 -19.30 26.99
N MET A 148 -23.22 -18.69 25.81
CA MET A 148 -22.53 -19.11 24.59
C MET A 148 -21.00 -19.00 24.72
N MET A 149 -20.49 -17.87 25.23
CA MET A 149 -19.05 -17.64 25.44
C MET A 149 -18.47 -18.49 26.58
N GLY A 150 -19.28 -18.85 27.57
CA GLY A 150 -18.87 -19.57 28.77
C GLY A 150 -18.61 -21.05 28.56
N THR A 151 -18.90 -21.60 27.38
CA THR A 151 -18.75 -23.03 27.14
C THR A 151 -17.30 -23.45 27.05
N THR A 152 -17.00 -24.54 27.76
CA THR A 152 -15.68 -25.16 27.79
C THR A 152 -15.78 -26.52 27.16
N ILE A 153 -15.06 -26.75 26.06
CA ILE A 153 -14.68 -28.10 25.67
C ILE A 153 -13.47 -28.45 26.54
N GLU A 154 -13.62 -29.45 27.41
CA GLU A 154 -12.51 -30.03 28.20
C GLU A 154 -11.78 -29.09 29.18
N GLY A 155 -12.48 -28.14 29.81
CA GLY A 155 -11.91 -27.32 30.89
C GLY A 155 -10.96 -26.20 30.44
N GLN A 156 -10.84 -25.96 29.13
CA GLN A 156 -10.31 -24.69 28.62
C GLN A 156 -11.46 -23.71 28.48
N SER A 157 -11.34 -22.52 29.09
CA SER A 157 -12.30 -21.44 28.86
C SER A 157 -12.22 -21.01 27.40
N SER A 158 -13.14 -21.44 26.54
CA SER A 158 -13.05 -21.17 25.09
C SER A 158 -13.13 -19.68 24.77
N PHE A 159 -13.88 -18.91 25.57
CA PHE A 159 -14.10 -17.45 25.41
C PHE A 159 -14.37 -16.72 26.72
N GLY A 160 -14.01 -17.32 27.86
CA GLY A 160 -14.37 -16.82 29.19
C GLY A 160 -13.92 -15.39 29.47
N THR A 161 -13.20 -14.77 28.53
CA THR A 161 -12.66 -13.43 28.57
C THR A 161 -13.61 -12.32 28.12
N LEU A 162 -14.63 -12.68 27.35
CA LEU A 162 -15.49 -11.76 26.61
C LEU A 162 -16.84 -11.47 27.29
N ASN A 163 -17.02 -11.93 28.53
CA ASN A 163 -18.28 -11.86 29.26
C ASN A 163 -18.75 -10.43 29.55
N PHE A 164 -20.03 -10.17 29.27
CA PHE A 164 -20.76 -8.96 29.64
C PHE A 164 -21.30 -9.07 31.08
N ASN A 165 -21.71 -7.96 31.70
CA ASN A 165 -22.31 -8.01 33.02
C ASN A 165 -23.71 -8.67 32.97
N PRO A 166 -23.96 -9.81 33.64
CA PRO A 166 -25.29 -10.43 33.65
C PRO A 166 -26.36 -9.55 34.33
N SER A 167 -25.96 -8.59 35.16
CA SER A 167 -26.87 -7.58 35.67
C SER A 167 -27.29 -6.66 34.52
N ILE A 168 -28.60 -6.51 34.36
CA ILE A 168 -29.25 -5.56 33.48
C ILE A 168 -28.79 -4.15 33.90
N VAL A 169 -27.77 -3.62 33.22
CA VAL A 169 -27.15 -2.32 33.57
C VAL A 169 -26.94 -1.46 32.34
N THR A 170 -27.07 -0.15 32.55
CA THR A 170 -26.90 0.90 31.53
C THR A 170 -25.85 1.88 31.98
N LEU A 171 -24.87 2.16 31.12
CA LEU A 171 -23.85 3.17 31.41
C LEU A 171 -24.40 4.58 31.17
N MET A 172 -24.05 5.51 32.05
CA MET A 172 -24.43 6.92 31.99
C MET A 172 -23.22 7.82 32.27
N ASN A 173 -23.21 9.02 31.68
CA ASN A 173 -22.14 9.99 31.87
C ASN A 173 -22.65 11.44 31.75
N ASP A 174 -22.72 12.15 32.87
CA ASP A 174 -23.25 13.53 32.92
C ASP A 174 -22.30 14.58 32.33
N PHE A 175 -21.06 14.20 31.98
CA PHE A 175 -20.02 15.12 31.51
C PHE A 175 -19.63 14.89 30.05
N SER A 176 -19.85 13.68 29.54
CA SER A 176 -19.42 13.26 28.20
C SER A 176 -20.56 12.51 27.53
N TYR A 177 -21.60 13.26 27.21
CA TYR A 177 -22.78 12.76 26.52
C TYR A 177 -23.11 13.65 25.31
N ALA A 178 -23.94 13.13 24.42
CA ALA A 178 -24.41 13.83 23.24
C ALA A 178 -25.94 13.79 23.14
N PHE A 179 -26.50 14.63 22.26
CA PHE A 179 -27.93 14.67 21.94
C PHE A 179 -28.87 14.89 23.13
N GLY A 180 -28.38 15.47 24.23
CA GLY A 180 -29.21 15.81 25.39
C GLY A 180 -29.56 14.62 26.29
N ASP A 181 -28.89 13.48 26.15
CA ASP A 181 -29.20 12.25 26.90
C ASP A 181 -27.92 11.68 27.52
N GLU A 182 -27.85 11.58 28.86
CA GLU A 182 -26.63 11.14 29.56
C GLU A 182 -26.24 9.69 29.28
N ARG A 183 -27.14 8.91 28.65
CA ARG A 183 -26.88 7.52 28.28
C ARG A 183 -26.16 7.41 26.94
N PHE A 184 -26.21 8.45 26.11
CA PHE A 184 -25.56 8.50 24.81
C PHE A 184 -24.15 9.06 25.01
N ILE A 185 -23.25 8.18 25.45
CA ILE A 185 -21.91 8.53 25.89
C ILE A 185 -21.06 8.87 24.66
N TYR A 186 -20.50 10.07 24.68
CA TYR A 186 -19.48 10.49 23.72
C TYR A 186 -18.12 9.97 24.16
N LEU A 187 -17.38 9.37 23.23
CA LEU A 187 -16.05 8.84 23.47
C LEU A 187 -15.06 9.47 22.51
N ASN A 188 -13.85 9.69 23.01
CA ASN A 188 -12.75 10.24 22.23
C ASN A 188 -11.48 9.41 22.39
N ASN A 189 -10.42 9.83 21.70
CA ASN A 189 -9.12 9.19 21.66
C ASN A 189 -8.47 8.89 23.03
N ASP A 190 -8.83 9.60 24.11
CA ASP A 190 -8.31 9.35 25.47
C ASP A 190 -8.89 8.06 26.09
N THR A 191 -10.00 7.59 25.54
CA THR A 191 -10.71 6.40 26.03
C THR A 191 -10.38 5.13 25.24
N PHE A 192 -9.55 5.25 24.20
CA PHE A 192 -9.20 4.18 23.28
C PHE A 192 -7.80 3.62 23.54
N ASP A 193 -7.61 2.33 23.24
CA ASP A 193 -6.28 1.77 23.06
C ASP A 193 -5.76 2.11 21.67
N ASN A 194 -5.09 3.26 21.57
CA ASN A 194 -4.53 3.77 20.32
C ASN A 194 -3.40 2.93 19.75
N SER A 195 -2.99 1.85 20.42
CA SER A 195 -2.06 0.86 19.87
C SER A 195 -2.77 -0.29 19.15
N HIS A 196 -4.07 -0.49 19.41
CA HIS A 196 -4.81 -1.61 18.86
C HIS A 196 -5.21 -1.36 17.39
N PRO A 197 -5.04 -2.34 16.48
CA PRO A 197 -5.38 -2.18 15.06
C PRO A 197 -6.82 -1.76 14.77
N ILE A 198 -7.78 -2.20 15.59
CA ILE A 198 -9.19 -1.78 15.49
C ILE A 198 -9.33 -0.24 15.61
N VAL A 199 -8.51 0.42 16.44
CA VAL A 199 -8.54 1.87 16.63
C VAL A 199 -7.64 2.56 15.60
N GLN A 200 -6.43 2.05 15.37
CA GLN A 200 -5.48 2.67 14.43
C GLN A 200 -5.93 2.61 12.96
N GLY A 201 -6.74 1.62 12.60
CA GLY A 201 -7.08 1.32 11.20
C GLY A 201 -6.04 0.42 10.52
N PHE A 202 -6.42 -0.11 9.36
CA PHE A 202 -5.64 -1.07 8.56
C PHE A 202 -5.20 -0.46 7.24
N ASN A 203 -3.98 -0.76 6.76
CA ASN A 203 -3.54 -0.43 5.39
C ASN A 203 -3.69 1.05 4.98
N ASN A 204 -3.33 1.99 5.86
CA ASN A 204 -3.54 3.44 5.73
C ASN A 204 -5.01 3.89 5.83
N ALA A 205 -5.91 3.04 6.33
CA ALA A 205 -7.24 3.47 6.73
C ALA A 205 -7.15 4.50 7.87
N PRO A 206 -8.13 5.42 7.95
CA PRO A 206 -8.17 6.39 9.04
C PRO A 206 -8.32 5.68 10.40
N SER A 207 -7.72 6.28 11.41
CA SER A 207 -7.90 5.88 12.81
C SER A 207 -9.26 6.36 13.32
N VAL A 208 -9.88 5.56 14.18
CA VAL A 208 -11.07 5.95 14.94
C VAL A 208 -10.69 7.02 15.96
N SER A 209 -11.39 8.15 15.95
CA SER A 209 -11.09 9.32 16.77
C SER A 209 -12.20 9.68 17.75
N GLU A 210 -13.46 9.51 17.32
CA GLU A 210 -14.64 9.88 18.09
C GLU A 210 -15.76 8.84 17.89
N LEU A 211 -16.47 8.48 18.96
CA LEU A 211 -17.56 7.52 18.89
C LEU A 211 -18.75 7.99 19.72
N LEU A 212 -19.93 7.51 19.33
CA LEU A 212 -21.14 7.62 20.15
C LEU A 212 -21.61 6.23 20.53
N THR A 213 -21.79 6.00 21.82
CA THR A 213 -22.20 4.69 22.33
C THR A 213 -23.39 4.76 23.28
N TYR A 214 -24.18 3.69 23.30
CA TYR A 214 -25.15 3.39 24.34
C TYR A 214 -24.93 1.95 24.81
N ALA A 215 -24.21 1.80 25.92
CA ALA A 215 -23.53 0.55 26.24
C ALA A 215 -23.89 -0.01 27.62
N THR A 216 -23.77 -1.34 27.74
CA THR A 216 -23.51 -1.99 29.02
C THR A 216 -21.99 -2.05 29.24
N TYR A 217 -21.50 -2.87 30.16
CA TYR A 217 -20.06 -3.09 30.31
C TYR A 217 -19.66 -4.56 30.34
N ILE A 218 -18.39 -4.77 30.03
CA ILE A 218 -17.71 -6.06 29.99
C ILE A 218 -16.88 -6.18 31.27
N PRO A 219 -17.35 -6.91 32.31
CA PRO A 219 -16.56 -7.19 33.50
C PRO A 219 -15.26 -7.88 33.08
N MET A 220 -14.15 -7.32 33.55
CA MET A 220 -12.83 -7.79 33.14
C MET A 220 -12.60 -9.27 33.40
N THR A 221 -11.89 -9.86 32.47
CA THR A 221 -11.08 -11.05 32.66
C THR A 221 -9.61 -10.71 32.36
N THR A 222 -8.70 -11.61 32.71
CA THR A 222 -7.26 -11.33 32.71
C THR A 222 -6.58 -11.44 31.34
N GLN A 223 -7.25 -11.94 30.29
CA GLN A 223 -6.58 -12.30 29.03
C GLN A 223 -7.01 -11.46 27.81
N ALA A 224 -8.24 -10.92 27.75
CA ALA A 224 -8.66 -10.08 26.62
C ALA A 224 -8.08 -8.66 26.67
N GLN A 225 -7.81 -8.10 25.50
CA GLN A 225 -7.33 -6.73 25.34
C GLN A 225 -8.50 -5.75 25.42
N LYS A 226 -8.33 -4.68 26.20
CA LYS A 226 -9.33 -3.63 26.35
C LYS A 226 -9.14 -2.56 25.29
N VAL A 227 -9.94 -2.62 24.24
CA VAL A 227 -9.79 -1.71 23.10
C VAL A 227 -10.47 -0.38 23.37
N ILE A 228 -11.69 -0.38 23.93
CA ILE A 228 -12.44 0.85 24.20
C ILE A 228 -12.99 0.83 25.63
N LYS A 229 -12.77 1.93 26.34
CA LYS A 229 -13.29 2.19 27.67
C LYS A 229 -14.19 3.43 27.63
N THR A 230 -14.93 3.66 28.71
CA THR A 230 -15.62 4.92 28.94
C THR A 230 -14.76 5.89 29.78
N PRO A 231 -15.08 7.20 29.81
CA PRO A 231 -14.43 8.15 30.70
C PRO A 231 -14.60 7.80 32.17
N ILE A 232 -13.70 8.28 33.04
CA ILE A 232 -13.73 8.00 34.49
C ILE A 232 -14.96 8.55 35.21
N THR A 233 -15.66 9.51 34.59
CA THR A 233 -16.90 10.11 35.09
C THR A 233 -18.14 9.25 34.80
N THR A 234 -17.98 8.13 34.11
CA THR A 234 -19.08 7.22 33.80
C THR A 234 -19.51 6.48 35.06
N TYR A 235 -20.81 6.29 35.24
CA TYR A 235 -21.41 5.38 36.22
C TYR A 235 -22.36 4.42 35.50
N TYR A 236 -22.91 3.46 36.24
CA TYR A 236 -23.94 2.57 35.72
C TYR A 236 -25.19 2.65 36.58
N VAL A 237 -26.31 2.40 35.94
CA VAL A 237 -27.64 2.33 36.54
C VAL A 237 -28.17 0.92 36.35
N ASP A 238 -28.77 0.36 37.39
CA ASP A 238 -29.36 -0.98 37.34
C ASP A 238 -30.76 -0.99 36.71
N GLU A 239 -31.37 -2.16 36.61
CA GLU A 239 -32.73 -2.35 36.05
C GLU A 239 -33.85 -1.55 36.75
N ASN A 240 -33.61 -1.08 37.98
CA ASN A 240 -34.56 -0.30 38.76
C ASN A 240 -34.35 1.21 38.61
N GLY A 241 -33.33 1.63 37.84
CA GLY A 241 -32.97 3.04 37.73
C GLY A 241 -32.10 3.53 38.90
N GLU A 242 -31.59 2.63 39.74
CA GLU A 242 -30.75 3.01 40.89
C GLU A 242 -29.27 3.07 40.48
N VAL A 243 -28.53 4.00 41.09
CA VAL A 243 -27.07 4.06 40.98
C VAL A 243 -26.48 3.25 42.14
N PRO A 244 -26.08 1.98 41.93
CA PRO A 244 -25.53 1.16 43.00
C PRO A 244 -24.23 1.75 43.57
N PHE A 245 -23.96 1.43 44.84
CA PHE A 245 -22.74 1.84 45.53
C PHE A 245 -21.50 1.34 44.76
N GLY A 246 -20.80 2.26 44.08
CA GLY A 246 -19.68 1.88 43.21
C GLY A 246 -18.88 3.03 42.60
N GLY A 247 -19.39 4.26 42.70
CA GLY A 247 -18.71 5.45 42.18
C GLY A 247 -18.57 5.45 40.66
N THR A 248 -18.02 6.55 40.14
CA THR A 248 -17.70 6.67 38.72
C THR A 248 -16.36 5.98 38.42
N LYS A 249 -16.24 5.33 37.26
CA LYS A 249 -14.99 4.68 36.80
C LYS A 249 -14.98 4.48 35.29
N ASN A 250 -13.82 4.10 34.74
CA ASN A 250 -13.73 3.67 33.35
C ASN A 250 -14.30 2.25 33.21
N PHE A 251 -15.39 2.10 32.46
CA PHE A 251 -15.96 0.81 32.11
C PHE A 251 -15.44 0.36 30.76
N THR A 252 -15.23 -0.94 30.58
CA THR A 252 -14.83 -1.49 29.27
C THR A 252 -16.06 -1.84 28.46
N ILE A 253 -16.13 -1.36 27.22
CA ILE A 253 -17.28 -1.59 26.32
C ILE A 253 -16.89 -2.34 25.06
N LEU A 254 -15.60 -2.39 24.71
CA LEU A 254 -15.10 -3.20 23.62
C LEU A 254 -13.83 -3.92 24.04
N VAL A 255 -13.84 -5.24 23.86
CA VAL A 255 -12.68 -6.10 24.07
C VAL A 255 -12.40 -6.91 22.81
N ALA A 256 -11.13 -7.24 22.63
CA ALA A 256 -10.65 -8.10 21.55
C ALA A 256 -9.78 -9.20 22.16
N ASP A 257 -9.87 -10.39 21.58
CA ASP A 257 -9.09 -11.55 21.98
C ASP A 257 -8.55 -12.29 20.75
N GLU A 258 -7.32 -12.78 20.86
CA GLU A 258 -6.61 -13.47 19.79
C GLU A 258 -5.94 -14.72 20.37
N LYS A 259 -6.25 -15.89 19.81
CA LYS A 259 -5.68 -17.15 20.28
C LYS A 259 -5.24 -18.06 19.13
N PRO A 260 -4.23 -18.93 19.33
CA PRO A 260 -3.88 -19.94 18.33
C PRO A 260 -5.03 -20.91 18.08
N ALA A 261 -5.29 -21.22 16.81
CA ALA A 261 -6.26 -22.24 16.41
C ALA A 261 -5.66 -23.65 16.42
N LEU A 262 -6.49 -24.69 16.62
CA LEU A 262 -6.06 -26.09 16.69
C LEU A 262 -5.47 -26.60 15.37
N GLN A 263 -6.00 -26.13 14.25
CA GLN A 263 -5.57 -26.55 12.90
C GLN A 263 -4.47 -25.65 12.31
N GLY A 264 -3.88 -24.77 13.14
CA GLY A 264 -2.98 -23.71 12.70
C GLY A 264 -3.74 -22.45 12.30
N GLY A 265 -3.04 -21.32 12.32
CA GLY A 265 -3.67 -20.00 12.19
C GLY A 265 -4.08 -19.44 13.56
N VAL A 266 -4.99 -18.48 13.52
CA VAL A 266 -5.36 -17.66 14.67
C VAL A 266 -6.88 -17.50 14.67
N ALA A 267 -7.50 -17.64 15.83
CA ALA A 267 -8.91 -17.33 16.03
C ALA A 267 -9.04 -15.96 16.70
N ARG A 268 -9.95 -15.11 16.21
CA ARG A 268 -10.17 -13.75 16.75
C ARG A 268 -11.59 -13.55 17.24
N GLY A 269 -11.71 -12.99 18.43
CA GLY A 269 -13.00 -12.68 19.06
C GLY A 269 -13.09 -11.21 19.38
N VAL A 270 -14.23 -10.59 19.10
CA VAL A 270 -14.57 -9.24 19.58
C VAL A 270 -15.90 -9.32 20.33
N SER A 271 -15.97 -8.60 21.45
CA SER A 271 -17.22 -8.35 22.15
C SER A 271 -17.43 -6.86 22.34
N CYS A 272 -18.58 -6.38 21.88
CA CYS A 272 -18.98 -5.00 21.94
C CYS A 272 -20.28 -4.87 22.73
N ALA A 273 -20.25 -4.07 23.79
CA ALA A 273 -21.35 -3.87 24.72
C ALA A 273 -22.42 -2.89 24.21
N SER A 274 -22.40 -2.57 22.91
CA SER A 274 -23.22 -1.55 22.27
C SER A 274 -23.47 -1.87 20.79
N GLY A 275 -24.37 -2.83 20.54
CA GLY A 275 -24.77 -3.23 19.19
C GLY A 275 -25.54 -2.14 18.45
N ILE A 276 -26.22 -1.24 19.18
CA ILE A 276 -26.98 -0.14 18.57
C ILE A 276 -26.11 0.82 17.77
N MET A 277 -24.82 0.99 18.13
CA MET A 277 -23.87 1.84 17.39
C MET A 277 -23.75 1.47 15.92
N PHE A 278 -24.05 0.22 15.58
CA PHE A 278 -23.92 -0.30 14.22
C PHE A 278 -25.25 -0.37 13.47
N SER A 279 -26.30 0.24 14.02
CA SER A 279 -27.65 0.17 13.47
C SER A 279 -28.07 1.42 12.70
N ASP A 280 -29.02 1.23 11.78
CA ASP A 280 -29.70 2.27 11.02
C ASP A 280 -30.82 2.98 11.82
N LEU A 281 -30.90 2.74 13.14
CA LEU A 281 -31.85 3.43 14.00
C LEU A 281 -31.45 4.90 14.13
N GLN A 282 -32.44 5.79 14.14
CA GLN A 282 -32.23 7.20 14.44
C GLN A 282 -31.88 7.38 15.92
N ILE A 283 -30.94 8.29 16.22
CA ILE A 283 -30.51 8.54 17.60
C ILE A 283 -31.63 9.22 18.41
N THR A 284 -32.31 10.19 17.79
CA THR A 284 -33.48 10.87 18.38
C THR A 284 -34.57 11.02 17.32
N LYS A 285 -35.83 11.20 17.75
CA LYS A 285 -36.99 11.36 16.84
C LYS A 285 -36.87 12.56 15.90
N ASP A 286 -36.13 13.59 16.32
CA ASP A 286 -35.96 14.83 15.57
C ASP A 286 -34.68 14.85 14.71
N ASN A 287 -33.85 13.80 14.80
CA ASN A 287 -32.59 13.70 14.09
C ASN A 287 -32.65 12.65 12.97
N THR A 288 -32.20 13.03 11.77
CA THR A 288 -32.04 12.12 10.64
C THR A 288 -30.81 11.23 10.74
N THR A 289 -29.83 11.60 11.57
CA THR A 289 -28.60 10.83 11.75
C THR A 289 -28.88 9.51 12.45
N THR A 290 -28.43 8.44 11.82
CA THR A 290 -28.48 7.09 12.38
C THR A 290 -27.32 6.85 13.35
N TRP A 291 -27.43 5.82 14.19
CA TRP A 291 -26.32 5.41 15.05
C TRP A 291 -25.07 5.02 14.25
N PHE A 292 -25.25 4.34 13.11
CA PHE A 292 -24.15 3.93 12.24
C PHE A 292 -23.38 5.11 11.64
N GLU A 293 -24.09 6.18 11.28
CA GLU A 293 -23.50 7.41 10.68
C GLU A 293 -22.91 8.38 11.71
N ALA A 294 -23.14 8.16 13.00
CA ALA A 294 -22.69 9.08 14.03
C ALA A 294 -21.19 8.94 14.32
N PHE A 295 -20.47 10.06 14.20
CA PHE A 295 -19.01 10.12 14.41
C PHE A 295 -18.28 9.04 13.59
N ASP A 296 -17.37 8.27 14.20
CA ASP A 296 -16.62 7.21 13.51
C ASP A 296 -17.23 5.80 13.71
N ASN A 297 -18.52 5.67 14.04
CA ASN A 297 -19.14 4.35 14.30
C ASN A 297 -19.04 3.39 13.10
N ALA A 298 -19.30 3.87 11.88
CA ALA A 298 -19.12 3.09 10.66
C ALA A 298 -17.65 2.69 10.40
N LEU A 299 -16.70 3.56 10.73
CA LEU A 299 -15.27 3.28 10.61
C LEU A 299 -14.82 2.24 11.64
N LEU A 300 -15.31 2.33 12.88
CA LEU A 300 -15.07 1.31 13.90
C LEU A 300 -15.60 -0.04 13.46
N TRP A 301 -16.83 -0.10 12.92
CA TRP A 301 -17.38 -1.33 12.35
C TRP A 301 -16.47 -1.92 11.29
N LYS A 302 -16.05 -1.11 10.32
CA LYS A 302 -15.11 -1.51 9.26
C LYS A 302 -13.81 -2.08 9.85
N ASN A 303 -13.20 -1.39 10.82
CA ASN A 303 -11.94 -1.82 11.41
C ASN A 303 -12.08 -3.11 12.24
N ILE A 304 -13.18 -3.29 12.98
CA ILE A 304 -13.47 -4.55 13.69
C ILE A 304 -13.51 -5.71 12.70
N ILE A 305 -14.22 -5.54 11.59
CA ILE A 305 -14.41 -6.61 10.61
C ILE A 305 -13.12 -6.92 9.87
N ALA A 306 -12.35 -5.89 9.47
CA ALA A 306 -11.04 -6.07 8.87
C ALA A 306 -10.10 -6.88 9.80
N TRP A 307 -10.09 -6.54 11.09
CA TRP A 307 -9.31 -7.27 12.09
C TRP A 307 -9.74 -8.73 12.21
N LEU A 308 -11.05 -8.98 12.29
CA LEU A 308 -11.62 -10.33 12.42
C LEU A 308 -11.38 -11.20 11.18
N LEU A 309 -11.38 -10.61 9.98
CA LEU A 309 -11.14 -11.33 8.72
C LEU A 309 -9.66 -11.53 8.38
N HIS A 310 -8.78 -11.36 9.37
CA HIS A 310 -7.34 -11.48 9.20
C HIS A 310 -6.72 -10.56 8.14
N ASP A 311 -7.37 -9.44 7.82
CA ASP A 311 -6.73 -8.34 7.10
C ASP A 311 -5.85 -7.55 8.09
N THR A 312 -4.96 -8.24 8.81
CA THR A 312 -3.88 -7.54 9.51
C THR A 312 -3.07 -6.81 8.45
N PRO A 313 -2.58 -5.58 8.73
CA PRO A 313 -1.59 -4.97 7.88
C PRO A 313 -0.45 -5.98 7.89
N GLN A 314 -0.16 -6.63 6.75
CA GLN A 314 1.13 -7.29 6.63
C GLN A 314 2.13 -6.20 6.97
N GLU A 315 2.86 -6.33 8.08
CA GLU A 315 3.94 -5.41 8.43
C GLU A 315 4.75 -5.20 7.15
N ALA A 316 4.62 -4.04 6.49
CA ALA A 316 4.84 -3.85 5.05
C ALA A 316 5.96 -4.74 4.49
N ALA A 317 5.62 -5.99 4.13
CA ALA A 317 6.49 -7.18 4.23
C ALA A 317 7.94 -6.86 4.60
N GLN A 318 8.18 -6.38 5.83
CA GLN A 318 9.26 -5.46 6.21
C GLN A 318 10.37 -5.45 5.19
N GLY A 319 10.16 -4.71 4.08
CA GLY A 319 10.71 -5.05 2.76
C GLY A 319 11.94 -5.92 2.91
N ILE A 320 11.80 -7.25 2.85
CA ILE A 320 12.97 -8.06 2.53
C ILE A 320 13.22 -7.60 1.11
N ILE A 321 13.94 -6.48 0.95
CA ILE A 321 14.49 -6.03 -0.31
C ILE A 321 15.17 -7.31 -0.75
N PRO A 322 14.64 -8.03 -1.76
CA PRO A 322 14.96 -9.44 -1.91
C PRO A 322 16.37 -9.54 -2.46
N ASP A 323 17.39 -9.37 -1.62
CA ASP A 323 18.75 -8.96 -1.94
C ASP A 323 18.89 -8.10 -3.22
N PHE A 324 17.86 -7.33 -3.56
CA PHE A 324 17.77 -6.67 -4.86
C PHE A 324 18.71 -5.47 -4.87
N GLY A 325 19.00 -4.92 -3.69
CA GLY A 325 20.12 -4.01 -3.48
C GLY A 325 21.44 -4.65 -3.87
N LEU A 326 21.73 -5.88 -3.43
CA LEU A 326 22.92 -6.62 -3.84
C LEU A 326 22.90 -6.96 -5.34
N PHE A 327 21.75 -7.28 -5.93
CA PHE A 327 21.58 -7.51 -7.37
C PHE A 327 21.81 -6.23 -8.20
N VAL A 328 21.27 -5.09 -7.78
CA VAL A 328 21.46 -3.80 -8.46
C VAL A 328 22.90 -3.31 -8.30
N ILE A 329 23.49 -3.43 -7.11
CA ILE A 329 24.90 -3.09 -6.87
C ILE A 329 25.81 -3.98 -7.71
N SER A 330 25.53 -5.27 -7.84
CA SER A 330 26.32 -6.18 -8.68
C SER A 330 26.17 -5.89 -10.17
N ILE A 331 24.97 -5.54 -10.66
CA ILE A 331 24.79 -5.08 -12.05
C ILE A 331 25.56 -3.78 -12.31
N ILE A 332 25.46 -2.79 -11.42
CA ILE A 332 26.22 -1.53 -11.53
C ILE A 332 27.72 -1.81 -11.52
N GLY A 333 28.18 -2.71 -10.65
CA GLY A 333 29.57 -3.14 -10.57
C GLY A 333 30.06 -3.80 -11.85
N ILE A 334 29.31 -4.74 -12.41
CA ILE A 334 29.61 -5.40 -13.70
C ILE A 334 29.66 -4.37 -14.83
N PHE A 335 28.72 -3.42 -14.85
CA PHE A 335 28.68 -2.38 -15.86
C PHE A 335 29.92 -1.47 -15.77
N PHE A 336 30.33 -1.09 -14.56
CA PHE A 336 31.57 -0.33 -14.33
C PHE A 336 32.80 -1.10 -14.80
N ILE A 337 32.90 -2.38 -14.47
CA ILE A 337 34.01 -3.25 -14.92
C ILE A 337 34.04 -3.31 -16.45
N MET A 338 32.91 -3.55 -17.11
CA MET A 338 32.84 -3.57 -18.58
C MET A 338 33.25 -2.22 -19.18
N MET A 339 32.88 -1.10 -18.56
CA MET A 339 33.24 0.23 -19.05
C MET A 339 34.75 0.50 -18.91
N VAL A 340 35.37 0.08 -17.81
CA VAL A 340 36.82 0.19 -17.58
C VAL A 340 37.58 -0.72 -18.57
N VAL A 341 37.19 -1.99 -18.69
CA VAL A 341 37.80 -2.94 -19.63
C VAL A 341 37.65 -2.45 -21.07
N GLY A 342 36.46 -2.00 -21.45
CA GLY A 342 36.19 -1.41 -22.76
C GLY A 342 37.07 -0.18 -23.04
N SER A 343 37.30 0.66 -22.03
CA SER A 343 38.18 1.82 -22.14
C SER A 343 39.65 1.41 -22.32
N ILE A 344 40.13 0.41 -21.58
CA ILE A 344 41.49 -0.14 -21.70
C ILE A 344 41.71 -0.77 -23.08
N LEU A 345 40.78 -1.63 -23.53
CA LEU A 345 40.84 -2.23 -24.86
C LEU A 345 40.80 -1.17 -25.96
N PHE A 346 40.03 -0.11 -25.76
CA PHE A 346 39.98 1.02 -26.68
C PHE A 346 41.30 1.81 -26.73
N THR A 347 41.98 2.04 -25.61
CA THR A 347 43.30 2.71 -25.61
C THR A 347 44.37 1.82 -26.25
N VAL A 348 44.45 0.53 -25.88
CA VAL A 348 45.42 -0.41 -26.46
C VAL A 348 45.21 -0.62 -27.96
N GLY A 349 43.96 -0.76 -28.40
CA GLY A 349 43.61 -0.83 -29.83
C GLY A 349 43.92 0.44 -30.62
N ARG A 350 44.15 1.57 -29.94
CA ARG A 350 44.52 2.84 -30.56
C ARG A 350 46.03 2.97 -30.78
N GLU A 351 46.83 2.33 -29.94
CA GLU A 351 48.30 2.33 -30.05
C GLU A 351 48.77 1.40 -31.16
N THR A 352 48.15 0.22 -31.30
CA THR A 352 48.45 -0.71 -32.41
C THR A 352 48.24 -0.09 -33.79
N LYS A 353 47.16 0.70 -33.96
CA LYS A 353 46.92 1.46 -35.21
C LYS A 353 47.93 2.58 -35.47
N ARG A 354 48.58 3.15 -34.44
CA ARG A 354 49.63 4.15 -34.66
C ARG A 354 50.91 3.53 -35.20
N VAL A 355 51.22 2.29 -34.81
CA VAL A 355 52.42 1.58 -35.26
C VAL A 355 52.31 1.20 -36.74
N GLU A 356 51.19 0.62 -37.18
CA GLU A 356 51.00 0.26 -38.60
C GLU A 356 51.02 1.47 -39.54
N ILE A 357 50.42 2.59 -39.11
CA ILE A 357 50.44 3.83 -39.89
C ILE A 357 51.86 4.40 -39.95
N SER A 358 52.65 4.30 -38.86
CA SER A 358 54.04 4.75 -38.86
C SER A 358 54.94 3.92 -39.78
N GLU A 359 54.80 2.59 -39.82
CA GLU A 359 55.58 1.75 -40.73
C GLU A 359 55.18 1.96 -42.20
N ALA A 360 53.89 2.13 -42.48
CA ALA A 360 53.41 2.44 -43.82
C ALA A 360 53.88 3.83 -44.30
N LEU A 361 53.90 4.84 -43.42
CA LEU A 361 54.44 6.17 -43.71
C LEU A 361 55.95 6.15 -43.92
N ILE A 362 56.70 5.39 -43.12
CA ILE A 362 58.15 5.23 -43.27
C ILE A 362 58.46 4.58 -44.63
N LYS A 363 57.76 3.50 -45.00
CA LYS A 363 57.91 2.86 -46.32
C LYS A 363 57.50 3.75 -47.49
N MET A 364 56.49 4.60 -47.32
CA MET A 364 56.13 5.61 -48.34
C MET A 364 57.23 6.66 -48.49
N ARG A 365 57.79 7.16 -47.38
CA ARG A 365 58.87 8.15 -47.39
C ARG A 365 60.15 7.60 -48.02
N GLU A 366 60.52 6.36 -47.72
CA GLU A 366 61.66 5.69 -48.37
C GLU A 366 61.45 5.49 -49.89
N ARG A 367 60.21 5.23 -50.34
CA ARG A 367 59.89 5.16 -51.78
C ARG A 367 59.99 6.52 -52.45
N GLU A 368 59.60 7.59 -51.76
CA GLU A 368 59.66 8.95 -52.28
C GLU A 368 61.11 9.45 -52.39
N GLU A 369 61.97 9.13 -51.41
CA GLU A 369 63.41 9.41 -51.48
C GLU A 369 64.12 8.61 -52.59
N ARG A 370 63.74 7.35 -52.82
CA ARG A 370 64.26 6.59 -53.97
C ARG A 370 63.80 7.16 -55.30
N ARG A 371 62.55 7.62 -55.40
CA ARG A 371 62.06 8.28 -56.62
C ARG A 371 62.82 9.56 -56.89
N LYS A 372 63.03 10.40 -55.87
CA LYS A 372 63.84 11.61 -56.02
C LYS A 372 65.26 11.32 -56.49
N LYS A 373 65.93 10.29 -55.96
CA LYS A 373 67.25 9.89 -56.46
C LYS A 373 67.24 9.43 -57.91
N VAL A 374 66.22 8.68 -58.31
CA VAL A 374 66.09 8.23 -59.71
C VAL A 374 65.76 9.40 -60.63
N ASP A 375 64.91 10.31 -60.20
CA ASP A 375 64.56 11.52 -60.96
C ASP A 375 65.78 12.45 -61.08
N GLU A 376 66.62 12.55 -60.05
CA GLU A 376 67.89 13.31 -60.04
C GLU A 376 68.97 12.65 -60.94
N GLU A 377 69.09 11.32 -60.94
CA GLU A 377 69.92 10.57 -61.92
C GLU A 377 69.41 10.72 -63.36
N ILE A 378 68.09 10.78 -63.57
CA ILE A 378 67.50 11.01 -64.89
C ILE A 378 67.74 12.45 -65.36
N GLU A 379 67.61 13.45 -64.48
CA GLU A 379 67.97 14.83 -64.81
C GLU A 379 69.46 14.95 -65.18
N GLU A 380 70.39 14.37 -64.40
CA GLU A 380 71.82 14.35 -64.77
C GLU A 380 72.06 13.67 -66.12
N ALA A 381 71.39 12.56 -66.43
CA ALA A 381 71.51 11.90 -67.73
C ALA A 381 70.94 12.72 -68.89
N TYR A 382 69.87 13.50 -68.67
CA TYR A 382 69.31 14.39 -69.69
C TYR A 382 70.17 15.64 -69.90
N PHE A 383 70.80 16.18 -68.86
CA PHE A 383 71.70 17.32 -68.99
C PHE A 383 73.06 16.96 -69.59
N ASP A 384 73.52 15.70 -69.49
CA ASP A 384 74.71 15.22 -70.20
C ASP A 384 74.48 14.98 -71.71
N GLU A 385 73.24 14.71 -72.16
CA GLU A 385 72.90 14.59 -73.60
C GLU A 385 72.57 15.95 -74.27
N GLU A 386 72.15 16.97 -73.52
CA GLU A 386 71.76 18.27 -74.09
C GLU A 386 72.91 19.30 -74.16
N ILE A 387 74.09 18.99 -73.58
CA ILE A 387 75.31 19.84 -73.66
C ILE A 387 76.15 19.55 -74.93
N GLU A 388 75.92 18.45 -75.65
CA GLU A 388 76.62 18.16 -76.92
C GLU A 388 75.95 18.71 -78.19
N GLU A 389 74.73 19.25 -78.12
CA GLU A 389 73.97 19.66 -79.33
C GLU A 389 73.50 21.12 -79.39
N ILE A 390 73.98 22.02 -78.51
CA ILE A 390 73.69 23.47 -78.65
C ILE A 390 74.93 24.34 -78.32
N GLU A 391 76.08 23.97 -78.88
CA GLU A 391 77.14 24.92 -79.28
C GLU A 391 77.03 25.20 -80.79
N ALA A 392 76.08 26.05 -81.23
CA ALA A 392 76.21 26.89 -82.44
C ALA A 392 74.89 27.59 -82.81
N THR A 393 74.73 28.86 -82.42
CA THR A 393 74.08 30.04 -83.08
C THR A 393 73.43 30.94 -82.02
N ILE A 394 74.00 32.10 -81.61
CA ILE A 394 74.04 33.42 -82.30
C ILE A 394 72.60 33.85 -82.68
N THR A 395 71.97 34.94 -82.19
CA THR A 395 72.38 36.34 -81.95
C THR A 395 71.28 37.10 -81.14
N PRO A 396 71.52 38.35 -80.67
CA PRO A 396 70.67 39.12 -79.76
C PRO A 396 69.76 40.13 -80.49
N GLU A 397 68.64 40.52 -79.87
CA GLU A 397 68.15 41.92 -79.81
C GLU A 397 66.82 42.04 -79.04
N LYS A 398 66.82 42.96 -78.05
CA LYS A 398 65.79 43.96 -77.68
C LYS A 398 64.36 43.46 -77.33
N GLU A 399 63.63 44.02 -76.36
CA GLU A 399 63.79 45.15 -75.43
C GLU A 399 62.59 45.05 -74.47
N GLU A 400 62.77 45.52 -73.22
CA GLU A 400 61.75 46.17 -72.37
C GLU A 400 60.52 45.34 -71.92
N GLU A 401 59.95 45.45 -70.73
CA GLU A 401 59.96 46.46 -69.68
C GLU A 401 59.23 45.88 -68.45
N LEU A 402 59.35 46.58 -67.31
CA LEU A 402 58.48 46.57 -66.11
C LEU A 402 58.69 45.42 -65.11
N GLU A 403 59.48 45.66 -64.06
CA GLU A 403 59.09 46.32 -62.78
C GLU A 403 58.14 45.46 -61.94
N GLU A 404 58.61 44.86 -60.86
CA GLU A 404 58.73 45.46 -59.51
C GLU A 404 57.40 45.40 -58.73
N LEU A 405 57.52 45.16 -57.42
CA LEU A 405 56.53 45.10 -56.33
C LEU A 405 56.44 43.70 -55.71
N ASP A 406 57.22 43.41 -54.69
CA ASP A 406 57.25 44.02 -53.34
C ASP A 406 56.06 43.59 -52.46
N MET A 407 56.47 43.49 -51.22
CA MET A 407 55.89 42.93 -50.03
C MET A 407 54.48 43.40 -49.65
N LYS A 408 53.96 42.60 -48.71
CA LYS A 408 53.32 43.02 -47.45
C LYS A 408 51.87 43.54 -47.52
N SER A 409 51.11 42.84 -46.68
CA SER A 409 50.28 43.40 -45.60
C SER A 409 48.87 43.88 -45.95
N ILE A 410 48.08 43.99 -44.87
CA ILE A 410 46.79 44.67 -44.75
C ILE A 410 45.62 43.72 -45.08
N SER A 411 45.10 42.98 -44.10
CA SER A 411 44.20 43.40 -43.00
C SER A 411 42.77 43.65 -43.45
N GLU A 412 41.85 42.99 -42.73
CA GLU A 412 40.48 43.39 -42.43
C GLU A 412 39.64 44.02 -43.55
N GLU A 413 38.67 43.28 -44.08
CA GLU A 413 37.32 43.83 -44.11
C GLU A 413 36.19 42.79 -44.06
N VAL A 414 35.52 42.84 -42.93
CA VAL A 414 34.10 42.63 -42.61
C VAL A 414 33.13 42.31 -43.77
N LYS A 415 32.16 41.43 -43.42
CA LYS A 415 30.76 41.30 -43.90
C LYS A 415 30.47 40.16 -44.91
N LYS A 416 30.00 39.03 -44.38
CA LYS A 416 28.57 38.61 -44.42
C LYS A 416 28.41 37.15 -43.97
N LYS A 417 27.56 36.92 -42.96
CA LYS A 417 27.11 35.58 -42.54
C LYS A 417 26.32 34.91 -43.68
N PRO A 418 26.54 33.63 -44.01
CA PRO A 418 25.61 32.89 -44.84
C PRO A 418 24.35 32.50 -44.02
N PRO A 419 23.18 32.37 -44.67
CA PRO A 419 21.89 32.18 -44.01
C PRO A 419 21.74 30.77 -43.42
N LYS A 420 21.02 30.70 -42.30
CA LYS A 420 20.60 29.45 -41.64
C LYS A 420 19.80 28.59 -42.62
N THR A 421 20.33 27.42 -42.97
CA THR A 421 19.57 26.35 -43.62
C THR A 421 18.47 25.86 -42.69
N ARG A 422 17.22 26.15 -43.04
CA ARG A 422 16.03 25.57 -42.41
C ARG A 422 16.05 24.06 -42.60
N SER A 423 15.84 23.34 -41.50
CA SER A 423 15.76 21.89 -41.48
C SER A 423 14.50 21.39 -42.20
N ARG A 424 14.65 20.29 -42.92
CA ARG A 424 13.65 19.66 -43.80
C ARG A 424 12.54 18.90 -43.04
N SER A 425 12.42 19.07 -41.72
CA SER A 425 11.48 18.31 -40.86
C SER A 425 10.14 19.01 -40.60
N GLU A 426 9.96 20.26 -41.03
CA GLU A 426 8.80 21.09 -40.62
C GLU A 426 7.69 21.18 -41.68
N ARG A 427 7.70 20.32 -42.71
CA ARG A 427 6.73 20.35 -43.83
C ARG A 427 5.70 19.22 -43.84
N ARG A 428 5.50 18.51 -42.72
CA ARG A 428 4.55 17.38 -42.62
C ARG A 428 3.51 17.46 -41.49
N ARG A 429 3.27 18.64 -40.92
CA ARG A 429 2.10 18.91 -40.07
C ARG A 429 1.31 20.08 -40.65
N ARG A 430 0.49 19.79 -41.65
CA ARG A 430 -0.68 20.55 -42.14
C ARG A 430 -1.15 19.86 -43.43
N ARG A 431 -1.80 18.72 -43.25
CA ARG A 431 -2.90 18.19 -44.06
C ARG A 431 -3.69 17.26 -43.18
#